data_AF-A0A7Z2Q076-F1
#
_entry.id   AF-A0A7Z2Q076-F1
#
_cell.length_a   1.000
_cell.length_b   1.000
_cell.length_c   1.000
_cell.angle_alpha   90.00
_cell.angle_beta   90.00
_cell.angle_gamma   90.00
#
_symmetry.space_group_name_H-M   'P 1'
#
loop_
_entity.id
_entity.type
_entity.pdbx_description
1 polymer ?
#
loop_
_entity_poly.entity_id
_entity_poly.type
_entity_poly.pdbx_seq_one_letter_code
_entity_poly.pdbx_strand_id
1 'polypeptide(L)'
;MRLGSSSSNQRCCAKGRCANHRRSANQNVTPRASSTKRRSTVSSLGNSRQFLTMMSPQIIKAIKQAALEDDRAAWDVMEEAVTQQLERRNYK
;
A
#
# COMPACT_ATOMS: atom_id res chain seq x y z
N MET A 1 39.22 18.50 59.01
CA MET A 1 38.18 17.77 59.78
C MET A 1 36.83 18.01 59.10
N ARG A 2 36.06 16.93 58.85
CA ARG A 2 34.67 16.98 58.33
C ARG A 2 33.71 17.34 59.47
N LEU A 3 32.64 18.10 59.19
CA LEU A 3 31.25 17.93 59.70
C LEU A 3 30.34 18.92 58.92
N GLY A 4 29.42 18.44 58.07
CA GLY A 4 27.96 18.51 58.30
C GLY A 4 27.31 19.43 57.25
N SER A 5 26.59 18.92 56.24
CA SER A 5 25.18 18.48 56.24
C SER A 5 24.18 19.63 56.12
N SER A 6 23.34 19.50 55.08
CA SER A 6 21.97 19.98 54.97
C SER A 6 21.70 21.48 54.95
N SER A 7 21.06 21.92 53.86
CA SER A 7 19.64 22.28 53.89
C SER A 7 19.35 23.52 53.05
N SER A 8 18.35 23.36 52.19
CA SER A 8 17.41 24.43 51.83
C SER A 8 18.01 25.62 51.08
N ASN A 9 18.12 25.50 49.76
CA ASN A 9 17.86 26.66 48.92
C ASN A 9 16.54 26.45 48.18
N GLN A 10 15.53 27.11 48.74
CA GLN A 10 14.17 27.17 48.26
C GLN A 10 14.07 27.74 46.84
N ARG A 11 12.98 27.32 46.16
CA ARG A 11 12.38 27.87 44.92
C ARG A 11 13.18 27.52 43.67
N CYS A 12 12.67 26.67 42.78
CA CYS A 12 11.45 26.93 42.01
C CYS A 12 10.53 25.70 41.88
N CYS A 13 9.52 25.61 42.74
CA CYS A 13 8.30 24.86 42.43
C CYS A 13 7.35 25.79 41.67
N ALA A 14 7.41 25.78 40.34
CA ALA A 14 6.26 26.10 39.51
C ALA A 14 6.48 25.55 38.09
N LYS A 15 5.75 24.46 37.82
CA LYS A 15 5.46 23.86 36.50
C LYS A 15 6.62 23.03 35.92
N GLY A 16 6.45 21.71 36.09
CA GLY A 16 7.40 20.66 35.73
C GLY A 16 7.96 20.79 34.32
N ARG A 17 9.29 20.84 34.26
CA ARG A 17 10.09 20.60 33.07
C ARG A 17 11.30 19.77 33.48
N CYS A 18 11.12 18.46 33.57
CA CYS A 18 12.24 17.52 33.46
C CYS A 18 12.50 17.34 31.96
N ALA A 19 13.61 17.90 31.49
CA ALA A 19 14.08 17.80 30.14
C ALA A 19 14.39 16.33 29.80
N ASN A 20 13.57 15.71 28.96
CA ASN A 20 13.96 14.51 28.25
C ASN A 20 14.59 14.93 26.91
N HIS A 21 15.92 14.88 26.87
CA HIS A 21 16.66 14.76 25.62
C HIS A 21 16.19 13.49 24.88
N ARG A 22 15.30 13.63 23.90
CA ARG A 22 14.98 12.56 22.95
C ARG A 22 14.86 13.12 21.53
N ARG A 23 15.92 12.83 20.77
CA ARG A 23 16.06 12.69 19.30
C ARG A 23 15.38 13.75 18.43
N SER A 24 16.24 14.52 17.76
CA SER A 24 15.92 15.28 16.54
C SER A 24 15.17 14.38 15.53
N ALA A 25 13.88 14.66 15.34
CA ALA A 25 13.13 14.16 14.20
C ALA A 25 13.30 15.20 13.09
N ASN A 26 13.92 14.78 11.99
CA ASN A 26 13.96 15.55 10.76
C ASN A 26 12.50 15.75 10.27
N GLN A 27 11.97 16.97 10.38
CA GLN A 27 10.57 17.32 10.11
C GLN A 27 10.31 17.50 8.61
N ASN A 28 10.46 16.45 7.81
CA ASN A 28 10.01 16.45 6.41
C ASN A 28 9.03 15.30 6.10
N VAL A 29 8.27 14.83 7.10
CA VAL A 29 7.19 13.86 6.86
C VAL A 29 5.88 14.62 6.77
N THR A 30 5.50 15.01 5.55
CA THR A 30 4.13 15.42 5.24
C THR A 30 3.15 14.31 5.65
N PRO A 31 2.02 14.61 6.30
CA PRO A 31 1.01 13.60 6.59
C PRO A 31 0.50 13.04 5.27
N ARG A 32 0.78 11.76 5.02
CA ARG A 32 0.29 11.03 3.85
C ARG A 32 -1.22 10.97 3.97
N ALA A 33 -1.91 11.79 3.19
CA ALA A 33 -3.36 11.78 3.08
C ALA A 33 -3.83 10.33 2.91
N SER A 34 -4.75 9.92 3.79
CA SER A 34 -5.45 8.65 3.71
C SER A 34 -6.03 8.51 2.32
N SER A 35 -5.47 7.61 1.52
CA SER A 35 -5.93 7.32 0.17
C SER A 35 -7.37 6.84 0.27
N THR A 36 -8.32 7.74 0.05
CA THR A 36 -9.71 7.39 -0.24
C THR A 36 -9.62 6.41 -1.39
N LYS A 37 -9.96 5.15 -1.15
CA LYS A 37 -10.06 4.13 -2.21
C LYS A 37 -11.10 4.67 -3.19
N ARG A 38 -10.64 5.36 -4.23
CA ARG A 38 -11.42 5.58 -5.44
C ARG A 38 -11.66 4.19 -6.00
N ARG A 39 -12.76 3.57 -5.58
CA ARG A 39 -13.30 2.38 -6.25
C ARG A 39 -13.68 2.90 -7.62
N SER A 40 -12.78 2.76 -8.58
CA SER A 40 -13.13 2.88 -9.98
C SER A 40 -14.26 1.89 -10.18
N THR A 41 -15.48 2.39 -10.35
CA THR A 41 -16.56 1.61 -10.94
C THR A 41 -16.00 1.18 -12.28
N VAL A 42 -15.55 -0.07 -12.38
CA VAL A 42 -15.25 -0.67 -13.67
C VAL A 42 -16.60 -0.59 -14.38
N SER A 43 -16.70 0.30 -15.38
CA SER A 43 -17.88 0.36 -16.24
C SER A 43 -18.18 -1.06 -16.65
N SER A 44 -19.38 -1.54 -16.36
CA SER A 44 -19.84 -2.83 -16.85
C SER A 44 -19.88 -2.75 -18.37
N LEU A 45 -18.76 -3.08 -19.02
CA LEU A 45 -18.64 -3.18 -20.47
C LEU A 45 -19.44 -4.43 -20.89
N GLY A 46 -20.75 -4.25 -21.07
CA GLY A 46 -21.67 -5.30 -21.54
C GLY A 46 -21.95 -6.42 -20.53
N ASN A 47 -22.19 -7.63 -21.07
CA ASN A 47 -22.54 -8.87 -20.33
C ASN A 47 -21.33 -9.50 -19.59
N SER A 48 -20.24 -8.76 -19.47
CA SER A 48 -18.98 -9.21 -18.85
C SER A 48 -19.11 -9.26 -17.34
N ARG A 49 -18.72 -10.39 -16.74
CA ARG A 49 -18.77 -10.61 -15.29
C ARG A 49 -17.36 -10.62 -14.71
N GLN A 50 -17.18 -9.98 -13.55
CA GLN A 50 -15.91 -10.05 -12.83
C GLN A 50 -15.73 -11.43 -12.19
N PHE A 51 -14.57 -12.04 -12.43
CA PHE A 51 -14.17 -13.30 -11.80
C PHE A 51 -12.87 -13.10 -11.01
N LEU A 52 -12.89 -13.46 -9.73
CA LEU A 52 -11.73 -13.44 -8.84
C LEU A 52 -11.00 -14.77 -8.95
N THR A 53 -9.74 -14.73 -9.38
CA THR A 53 -8.93 -15.93 -9.61
C THR A 53 -7.56 -15.81 -8.96
N MET A 54 -6.96 -16.96 -8.64
CA MET A 54 -5.58 -17.07 -8.20
C MET A 54 -4.70 -17.51 -9.38
N MET A 55 -3.63 -16.76 -9.63
CA MET A 55 -2.66 -17.03 -10.69
C MET A 55 -1.24 -16.76 -10.17
N SER A 56 -0.24 -17.30 -10.85
CA SER A 56 1.15 -16.99 -10.50
C SER A 56 1.47 -15.52 -10.80
N PRO A 57 2.32 -14.85 -9.98
CA PRO A 57 2.68 -13.46 -10.21
C PRO A 57 3.33 -13.21 -11.58
N GLN A 58 4.06 -14.19 -12.10
CA GLN A 58 4.72 -14.07 -13.40
C GLN A 58 3.72 -14.09 -14.56
N ILE A 59 2.68 -14.93 -14.46
CA ILE A 59 1.61 -14.96 -15.47
C ILE A 59 0.81 -13.65 -15.43
N ILE A 60 0.52 -13.12 -14.25
CA ILE A 60 -0.15 -11.82 -14.12
C ILE A 60 0.67 -10.70 -14.78
N LYS A 61 2.01 -10.72 -14.62
CA LYS A 61 2.90 -9.77 -15.30
C LYS A 61 2.86 -9.93 -16.81
N ALA A 62 2.94 -11.16 -17.31
CA ALA A 62 2.90 -11.45 -18.74
C ALA A 62 1.60 -10.96 -19.40
N ILE A 63 0.44 -11.24 -18.78
CA ILE A 63 -0.87 -10.78 -19.29
C ILE A 63 -0.93 -9.26 -19.34
N LYS A 64 -0.45 -8.58 -18.29
CA LYS A 64 -0.42 -7.11 -18.26
C LYS A 64 0.52 -6.54 -19.32
N GLN A 65 1.67 -7.16 -19.51
CA GLN A 65 2.66 -6.72 -20.49
C GLN A 65 2.09 -6.85 -21.92
N ALA A 66 1.49 -8.00 -22.25
CA ALA A 66 0.82 -8.20 -23.53
C ALA A 66 -0.32 -7.19 -23.77
N ALA A 67 -1.12 -6.91 -22.73
CA ALA A 67 -2.17 -5.90 -22.82
C ALA A 67 -1.64 -4.48 -23.11
N LEU A 68 -0.49 -4.12 -22.55
CA LEU A 68 0.17 -2.84 -22.83
C LEU A 68 0.76 -2.78 -24.24
N GLU A 69 1.28 -3.90 -24.75
CA GLU A 69 1.85 -4.00 -26.09
C GLU A 69 0.77 -3.88 -27.17
N ASP A 70 -0.40 -4.48 -26.93
CA ASP A 70 -1.51 -4.49 -27.90
C ASP A 70 -2.46 -3.28 -27.77
N ASP A 71 -2.24 -2.38 -26.80
CA ASP A 71 -3.18 -1.31 -26.41
C ASP A 71 -4.61 -1.84 -26.12
N ARG A 72 -4.68 -3.03 -25.52
CA ARG A 72 -5.93 -3.73 -25.19
C ARG A 72 -6.12 -3.85 -23.69
N ALA A 73 -7.35 -4.15 -23.28
CA ALA A 73 -7.63 -4.43 -21.89
C ALA A 73 -7.09 -5.83 -21.50
N ALA A 74 -6.54 -5.96 -20.29
CA ALA A 74 -5.99 -7.23 -19.82
C ALA A 74 -7.02 -8.38 -19.73
N TRP A 75 -8.31 -8.07 -19.60
CA TRP A 75 -9.37 -9.08 -19.60
C TRP A 75 -9.61 -9.64 -21.01
N ASP A 76 -9.46 -8.83 -22.05
CA ASP A 76 -9.63 -9.23 -23.46
C ASP A 76 -8.51 -10.20 -23.88
N VAL A 77 -7.26 -9.85 -23.54
CA VAL A 77 -6.10 -10.75 -23.73
C VAL A 77 -6.28 -12.08 -22.99
N MET A 78 -6.83 -12.04 -21.77
CA MET A 78 -7.11 -13.24 -20.98
C MET A 78 -8.23 -14.09 -21.61
N GLU A 79 -9.29 -13.45 -22.11
CA GLU A 79 -10.41 -14.12 -22.78
C GLU A 79 -9.96 -14.80 -24.08
N GLU A 80 -9.13 -14.14 -24.87
CA GLU A 80 -8.54 -14.69 -26.09
C GLU A 80 -7.70 -15.95 -25.78
N ALA A 81 -6.80 -15.85 -24.80
CA ALA A 81 -5.95 -16.97 -24.40
C ALA A 81 -6.75 -18.17 -23.87
N VAL A 82 -7.83 -17.92 -23.11
CA VAL A 82 -8.72 -18.97 -22.61
C VAL A 82 -9.52 -19.59 -23.75
N THR A 83 -10.02 -18.80 -24.69
CA THR A 83 -10.78 -19.26 -25.87
C THR A 83 -9.94 -20.22 -26.69
N GLN A 84 -8.71 -19.82 -27.06
CA GLN A 84 -7.78 -20.68 -27.78
C GLN A 84 -7.49 -22.00 -27.03
N GLN A 85 -7.43 -21.96 -25.70
CA GLN A 85 -7.21 -23.16 -24.90
C GLN A 85 -8.42 -24.08 -24.85
N LEU A 86 -9.64 -23.54 -24.83
CA LEU A 86 -10.88 -24.31 -24.87
C LEU A 86 -11.12 -24.93 -26.25
N GLU A 87 -10.85 -24.19 -27.33
CA GLU A 87 -10.91 -24.70 -28.70
C GLU A 87 -9.98 -25.91 -28.88
N ARG A 88 -8.73 -25.83 -28.38
CA ARG A 88 -7.79 -26.96 -28.38
C ARG A 88 -8.30 -28.20 -27.65
N ARG A 89 -9.19 -28.04 -26.67
CA ARG A 89 -9.78 -29.16 -25.90
C ARG A 89 -11.02 -29.74 -26.58
N ASN A 90 -11.79 -28.89 -27.26
CA ASN A 90 -12.97 -29.29 -28.03
C ASN A 90 -12.61 -29.87 -29.41
N TYR A 91 -11.37 -29.69 -29.86
CA TYR A 91 -10.81 -30.35 -31.05
C TYR A 91 -10.39 -31.80 -30.74
N LYS A 92 -11.35 -32.59 -30.25
CA LYS A 92 -11.22 -34.03 -29.99
C LYS A 92 -12.50 -34.73 -30.38
#